data_AF-A0A087U8N1-F1
#
_entry.id   AF-A0A087U8N1-F1
#
_cell.length_a   1.000
_cell.length_b   1.000
_cell.length_c   1.000
_cell.angle_alpha   90.00
_cell.angle_beta   90.00
_cell.angle_gamma   90.00
#
_symmetry.space_group_name_H-M   'P 1'
#
loop_
_entity.id
_entity.type
_entity.pdbx_description
1 polymer ?
#
loop_
_entity_poly.entity_id
_entity_poly.type
_entity_poly.pdbx_seq_one_letter_code
_entity_poly.pdbx_strand_id
1 'polypeptide(L)'
;MSNTVDLKVLNRFLSILVTLKQGLMESEISHALQTETSSSNDDKLIFIFMKYHMSPFLRTSVRRGYRFMQLRGQIFRKLCKTYLGKQSLEDCLQYMLQYLQNNTQIHLMQNRTGEIKTNHKHQRWRELEETTHLQIKLNISVRKYFFDHIWLFERVCSGDPYLLLEEIKMYKRRNPDDREFEILRKFLQLSAYSLRRDGRQLYTQLYGRVKGYFDEPENSIKYPTMKKLFQISATPPVPSFHSSGPCLRTLADAQKAFPKSSRDPYTLDIITWLDKEARHLVTYCSGTSEILAWKTNHMKKMATLSEMTCIDNITALGRKAEVILLHHDRMEVFDLAKNVLKIQMVELIDVSQGIKVLDGGKNVLAISANRDEILRFDTTSGHVVSRITLGENRQLDCLLVSANEEVCVSGDAIRKPYPLLSWTVQSGVLLHEFSIPHHEYITRLTRIQRDGKVLFAVAKDLLDSSPNFLLAYDLCSGIILWEERPRSSITAMELDYESERIIFATRDGTIQGWNTDGEKKFAIHYWASRVDRIITSKNSIFLTWNSAEKDRCMTLWNANEGHRLATFTADFNILQCALSEDGNSIAFILQGKALPALIKLQNQNQEKI
;
A
#
# COMPACT_ATOMS: atom_id res chain seq x y z
N MET A 1 15.61 49.78 -34.31
CA MET A 1 16.13 48.39 -34.42
C MET A 1 15.26 47.66 -35.42
N SER A 2 15.83 47.07 -36.46
CA SER A 2 15.09 46.40 -37.54
C SER A 2 14.26 45.24 -36.99
N ASN A 3 12.94 45.35 -37.11
CA ASN A 3 11.90 44.45 -36.59
C ASN A 3 11.83 43.09 -37.31
N THR A 4 12.95 42.53 -37.75
CA THR A 4 12.98 41.29 -38.53
C THR A 4 13.75 40.23 -37.76
N VAL A 5 13.02 39.29 -37.14
CA VAL A 5 13.61 38.05 -36.62
C VAL A 5 14.18 37.28 -37.82
N ASP A 6 15.47 36.95 -37.77
CA ASP A 6 16.12 36.13 -38.79
C ASP A 6 15.38 34.78 -38.91
N LEU A 7 15.09 34.38 -40.16
CA LEU A 7 14.48 33.10 -40.50
C LEU A 7 15.24 31.93 -39.86
N LYS A 8 16.56 32.03 -39.72
CA LYS A 8 17.39 31.02 -39.04
C LYS A 8 17.05 30.87 -37.55
N VAL A 9 16.81 31.98 -36.86
CA VAL A 9 16.45 31.99 -35.43
C VAL A 9 15.05 31.43 -35.24
N LEU A 10 14.11 31.79 -36.11
CA LEU A 10 12.75 31.22 -36.11
C LEU A 10 12.78 29.71 -36.38
N ASN A 11 13.55 29.26 -37.38
CA ASN A 11 13.69 27.84 -37.69
C ASN A 11 14.31 27.07 -36.53
N ARG A 12 15.35 27.61 -35.88
CA ARG A 12 15.97 27.01 -34.68
C ARG A 12 14.95 26.90 -33.55
N PHE A 13 14.20 27.96 -33.26
CA PHE A 13 13.16 27.97 -32.23
C PHE A 13 12.07 26.90 -32.49
N LEU A 14 11.56 26.84 -33.73
CA LEU A 14 10.57 25.85 -34.14
C LEU A 14 11.12 24.42 -34.09
N SER A 15 12.38 24.21 -34.49
CA SER A 15 13.05 22.91 -34.37
C SER A 15 13.10 22.45 -32.91
N ILE A 16 13.54 23.31 -31.98
CA ILE A 16 13.65 22.95 -30.56
C ILE A 16 12.26 22.64 -29.95
N LEU A 17 11.22 23.39 -30.31
CA LEU A 17 9.85 23.12 -29.84
C LEU A 17 9.29 21.76 -30.33
N VAL A 18 9.81 21.26 -31.45
CA VAL A 18 9.38 20.03 -32.09
C VAL A 18 10.21 18.82 -31.64
N THR A 19 11.47 19.01 -31.23
CA THR A 19 12.37 17.93 -30.81
C THR A 19 11.95 17.32 -29.48
N LEU A 20 11.75 18.13 -28.44
CA LEU A 20 11.40 17.67 -27.10
C LEU A 20 9.92 17.23 -26.99
N LYS A 21 9.70 16.11 -26.31
CA LYS A 21 8.36 15.52 -26.10
C LYS A 21 7.50 16.42 -25.21
N GLN A 22 8.05 16.87 -24.08
CA GLN A 22 7.41 17.63 -23.02
C GLN A 22 7.44 19.14 -23.25
N GLY A 23 8.06 19.62 -24.33
CA GLY A 23 8.24 21.05 -24.58
C GLY A 23 9.42 21.63 -23.82
N LEU A 24 9.48 22.95 -23.76
CA LEU A 24 10.62 23.71 -23.21
C LEU A 24 10.20 24.60 -22.05
N MET A 25 11.08 24.74 -21.05
CA MET A 25 10.96 25.81 -20.06
C MET A 25 11.43 27.14 -20.63
N GLU A 26 10.94 28.26 -20.11
CA GLU A 26 11.35 29.60 -20.59
C GLU A 26 12.86 29.84 -20.41
N SER A 27 13.46 29.30 -19.35
CA SER A 27 14.91 29.34 -19.12
C SER A 27 15.69 28.60 -20.22
N GLU A 28 15.21 27.45 -20.65
CA GLU A 28 15.86 26.65 -21.69
C GLU A 28 15.73 27.28 -23.06
N ILE A 29 14.59 27.93 -23.33
CA ILE A 29 14.41 28.69 -24.57
C ILE A 29 15.43 29.83 -24.61
N SER A 30 15.58 30.56 -23.50
CA SER A 30 16.56 31.65 -23.43
C SER A 30 17.99 31.16 -23.66
N HIS A 31 18.36 29.99 -23.13
CA HIS A 31 19.68 29.40 -23.32
C HIS A 31 19.87 28.82 -24.74
N ALA A 32 18.84 28.21 -25.32
CA ALA A 32 18.94 27.59 -26.64
C ALA A 32 18.90 28.61 -27.79
N LEU A 33 18.37 29.82 -27.53
CA LEU A 33 18.39 30.95 -28.46
C LEU A 33 19.68 31.77 -28.40
N GLN A 34 20.52 31.60 -27.38
CA GLN A 34 21.83 32.25 -27.30
C GLN A 34 22.66 31.85 -28.52
N THR A 35 22.99 32.85 -29.34
CA THR A 35 24.01 32.73 -30.39
C THR A 35 25.31 33.32 -29.86
N GLU A 36 26.46 32.75 -30.24
CA GLU A 36 27.79 33.18 -29.80
C GLU A 36 28.10 34.68 -30.06
N THR A 37 27.24 35.36 -30.84
CA THR A 37 27.41 36.71 -31.35
C THR A 37 26.38 37.73 -30.83
N SER A 38 25.38 37.34 -30.01
CA SER A 38 24.31 38.25 -29.57
C SER A 38 24.45 38.71 -28.10
N SER A 39 24.07 39.95 -27.82
CA SER A 39 24.00 40.46 -26.45
C SER A 39 22.83 39.80 -25.71
N SER A 40 23.00 39.42 -24.44
CA SER A 40 21.98 38.65 -23.68
C SER A 40 20.61 39.33 -23.54
N ASN A 41 20.53 40.64 -23.79
CA ASN A 41 19.27 41.40 -23.77
C ASN A 41 18.50 41.29 -25.09
N ASP A 42 19.19 41.19 -26.22
CA ASP A 42 18.56 41.06 -27.54
C ASP A 42 17.85 39.70 -27.67
N ASP A 43 18.45 38.62 -27.17
CA ASP A 43 17.84 37.27 -27.19
C ASP A 43 16.54 37.19 -26.39
N LYS A 44 16.46 37.92 -25.27
CA LYS A 44 15.25 38.00 -24.44
C LYS A 44 14.13 38.76 -25.15
N LEU A 45 14.46 39.86 -25.83
CA LEU A 45 13.51 40.63 -26.63
C LEU A 45 12.99 39.82 -27.83
N ILE A 46 13.88 39.08 -28.50
CA ILE A 46 13.52 38.16 -29.60
C ILE A 46 12.58 37.06 -29.07
N PHE A 47 12.84 36.49 -27.90
CA PHE A 47 11.94 35.50 -27.30
C PHE A 47 10.55 36.08 -26.97
N ILE A 48 10.48 37.27 -26.38
CA ILE A 48 9.21 37.94 -26.07
C ILE A 48 8.43 38.20 -27.36
N PHE A 49 9.10 38.71 -28.39
CA PHE A 49 8.51 38.94 -29.71
C PHE A 49 7.94 37.64 -30.33
N MET A 50 8.75 36.58 -30.38
CA MET A 50 8.30 35.28 -30.89
C MET A 50 7.13 34.71 -30.08
N LYS A 51 7.18 34.79 -28.74
CA LYS A 51 6.10 34.31 -27.87
C LYS A 51 4.79 35.06 -28.11
N TYR A 52 4.85 36.36 -28.32
CA TYR A 52 3.67 37.19 -28.61
C TYR A 52 3.03 36.80 -29.96
N HIS A 53 3.81 36.79 -31.03
CA HIS A 53 3.32 36.51 -32.38
C HIS A 53 2.95 35.03 -32.60
N MET A 54 3.63 34.10 -31.94
CA MET A 54 3.33 32.66 -32.02
C MET A 54 2.32 32.18 -30.98
N SER A 55 1.79 33.06 -30.14
CA SER A 55 0.81 32.71 -29.10
C SER A 55 -0.41 31.91 -29.60
N PRO A 56 -0.93 32.09 -30.83
CA PRO A 56 -2.04 31.27 -31.34
C PRO A 56 -1.65 29.80 -31.59
N PHE A 57 -0.37 29.50 -31.72
CA PHE A 57 0.18 28.17 -31.99
C PHE A 57 0.81 27.52 -30.74
N LEU A 58 1.03 28.30 -29.69
CA LEU A 58 1.69 27.85 -28.46
C LEU A 58 0.68 27.55 -27.35
N ARG A 59 0.99 26.54 -26.54
CA ARG A 59 0.28 26.14 -25.33
C ARG A 59 1.27 26.01 -24.20
N THR A 60 0.90 26.51 -23.04
CA THR A 60 1.60 26.22 -21.79
C THR A 60 0.96 25.00 -21.13
N SER A 61 1.72 23.95 -20.92
CA SER A 61 1.30 22.79 -20.13
C SER A 61 1.99 22.83 -18.78
N VAL A 62 1.23 22.66 -17.69
CA VAL A 62 1.80 22.50 -16.36
C VAL A 62 1.96 21.02 -16.07
N ARG A 63 3.19 20.60 -15.79
CA ARG A 63 3.48 19.21 -15.39
C ARG A 63 4.35 19.23 -14.15
N ARG A 64 3.84 18.64 -13.06
CA ARG A 64 4.53 18.57 -11.75
C ARG A 64 5.03 19.92 -11.23
N GLY A 65 4.22 20.96 -11.40
CA GLY A 65 4.55 22.32 -10.96
C GLY A 65 5.33 23.17 -11.98
N TYR A 66 5.86 22.57 -13.06
CA TYR A 66 6.64 23.30 -14.07
C TYR A 66 5.80 23.65 -15.29
N ARG A 67 6.01 24.86 -15.82
CA ARG A 67 5.38 25.37 -17.03
C ARG A 67 6.25 25.06 -18.23
N PHE A 68 5.73 24.27 -19.15
CA PHE A 68 6.39 23.94 -20.40
C PHE A 68 5.63 24.57 -21.57
N MET A 69 6.37 25.19 -22.48
CA MET A 69 5.87 25.70 -23.75
C MET A 69 5.90 24.58 -24.79
N GLN A 70 4.76 24.34 -25.42
CA GLN A 70 4.55 23.34 -26.47
C GLN A 70 3.74 23.93 -27.62
N LEU A 71 3.76 23.28 -28.79
CA LEU A 71 2.81 23.57 -29.86
C LEU A 71 1.41 23.03 -29.49
N ARG A 72 0.36 23.80 -29.77
CA ARG A 72 -1.05 23.52 -29.39
C ARG A 72 -1.60 22.19 -29.89
N GLY A 73 -1.04 21.63 -30.95
CA GLY A 73 -1.55 20.40 -31.56
C GLY A 73 -0.50 19.60 -32.32
N GLN A 74 -0.80 18.32 -32.53
CA GLN A 74 0.05 17.42 -33.31
C GLN A 74 0.16 17.83 -34.79
N ILE A 75 -0.86 18.50 -35.33
CA ILE A 75 -0.87 19.02 -36.70
C ILE A 75 0.26 20.03 -36.89
N PHE A 76 0.37 21.02 -35.98
CA PHE A 76 1.45 22.00 -36.02
C PHE A 76 2.82 21.34 -35.86
N ARG A 77 2.97 20.37 -34.94
CA ARG A 77 4.20 19.59 -34.83
C ARG A 77 4.54 18.85 -36.13
N LYS A 78 3.55 18.30 -36.84
CA LYS A 78 3.76 17.60 -38.12
C LYS A 78 4.16 18.58 -39.23
N LEU A 79 3.47 19.72 -39.33
CA LEU A 79 3.78 20.79 -40.28
C LEU A 79 5.20 21.31 -40.08
N CYS A 80 5.58 21.68 -38.86
CA CYS A 80 6.94 22.13 -38.58
C CYS A 80 7.98 21.10 -38.99
N LYS A 81 7.76 19.80 -38.73
CA LYS A 81 8.69 18.75 -39.18
C LYS A 81 8.81 18.66 -40.70
N THR A 82 7.72 18.88 -41.42
CA THR A 82 7.71 18.86 -42.89
C THR A 82 8.49 20.03 -43.46
N TYR A 83 8.36 21.23 -42.89
CA TYR A 83 8.98 22.45 -43.42
C TYR A 83 10.43 22.70 -42.97
N LEU A 84 10.83 22.23 -41.78
CA LEU A 84 12.18 22.50 -41.26
C LEU A 84 13.29 21.71 -41.98
N GLY A 85 12.94 20.63 -42.69
CA GLY A 85 13.90 19.73 -43.34
C GLY A 85 14.48 18.68 -42.38
N LYS A 86 14.87 17.51 -42.90
CA LYS A 86 15.33 16.39 -42.05
C LYS A 86 16.67 16.66 -41.36
N GLN A 87 17.62 17.26 -42.08
CA GLN A 87 18.98 17.47 -41.60
C GLN A 87 19.04 18.47 -40.43
N SER A 88 18.33 19.59 -40.55
CA SER A 88 18.23 20.59 -39.47
C SER A 88 17.58 20.02 -38.19
N LEU A 89 16.63 19.10 -38.34
CA LEU A 89 15.99 18.40 -37.23
C LEU A 89 16.95 17.41 -36.57
N GLU A 90 17.75 16.68 -37.34
CA GLU A 90 18.78 15.78 -36.80
C GLU A 90 19.86 16.56 -36.04
N ASP A 91 20.36 17.67 -36.57
CA ASP A 91 21.32 18.54 -35.89
C ASP A 91 20.74 19.09 -34.58
N CYS A 92 19.48 19.54 -34.60
CA CYS A 92 18.78 20.00 -33.39
C CYS A 92 18.55 18.87 -32.38
N LEU A 93 18.27 17.65 -32.84
CA LEU A 93 18.14 16.48 -31.95
C LEU A 93 19.47 16.17 -31.26
N GLN A 94 20.59 16.21 -31.99
CA GLN A 94 21.93 15.99 -31.43
C GLN A 94 22.32 17.10 -30.44
N TYR A 95 22.10 18.36 -30.79
CA TYR A 95 22.35 19.50 -29.90
C TYR A 95 21.57 19.37 -28.58
N MET A 96 20.28 19.05 -28.66
CA MET A 96 19.44 18.90 -27.46
C MET A 96 19.80 17.67 -26.64
N LEU A 97 20.25 16.59 -27.29
CA LEU A 97 20.77 15.41 -26.58
C LEU A 97 22.02 15.79 -25.77
N GLN A 98 22.96 16.50 -26.38
CA GLN A 98 24.19 16.95 -25.72
C GLN A 98 23.90 17.93 -24.58
N TYR A 99 22.96 18.86 -24.79
CA TYR A 99 22.50 19.78 -23.74
C TYR A 99 21.98 19.04 -22.51
N LEU A 100 21.11 18.04 -22.70
CA LEU A 100 20.58 17.24 -21.59
C LEU A 100 21.67 16.39 -20.91
N GLN A 101 22.58 15.80 -21.70
CA GLN A 101 23.68 15.01 -21.15
C GLN A 101 24.66 15.85 -20.32
N ASN A 102 25.00 17.06 -20.77
CA ASN A 102 25.87 17.98 -20.02
C ASN A 102 25.22 18.40 -18.69
N ASN A 103 23.93 18.72 -18.71
CA ASN A 103 23.18 19.00 -17.48
C ASN A 103 23.21 17.78 -16.53
N THR A 104 23.04 16.56 -17.04
CA THR A 104 23.11 15.35 -16.21
C THR A 104 24.49 15.16 -15.56
N GLN A 105 25.58 15.46 -16.26
CA GLN A 105 26.94 15.35 -15.74
C GLN A 105 27.23 16.39 -14.65
N ILE A 106 26.83 17.64 -14.88
CA ILE A 106 26.96 18.72 -13.90
C ILE A 106 26.18 18.38 -12.62
N HIS A 107 24.98 17.81 -12.76
CA HIS A 107 24.16 17.38 -11.63
C HIS A 107 24.73 16.16 -10.89
N LEU A 108 25.34 15.21 -11.59
CA LEU A 108 26.02 14.07 -10.97
C LEU A 108 27.26 14.50 -10.16
N MET A 109 27.95 15.56 -10.60
CA MET A 109 29.10 16.13 -9.86
C MET A 109 28.64 16.87 -8.59
N GLN A 110 27.55 17.63 -8.65
CA GLN A 110 26.96 18.32 -7.49
C GLN A 110 26.36 17.35 -6.45
N ASN A 111 25.87 16.18 -6.87
CA ASN A 111 25.38 15.15 -5.94
C ASN A 111 26.51 14.53 -5.07
N ARG A 112 27.79 14.67 -5.45
CA ARG A 112 28.92 14.20 -4.63
C ARG A 112 29.26 15.16 -3.49
N THR A 113 28.82 16.41 -3.54
CA THR A 113 29.17 17.46 -2.56
C THR A 113 28.10 17.68 -1.48
N GLY A 114 27.09 16.82 -1.38
CA GLY A 114 26.18 16.74 -0.22
C GLY A 114 25.12 17.84 -0.07
N GLU A 115 25.18 18.95 -0.81
CA GLU A 115 24.16 20.01 -0.77
C GLU A 115 22.97 19.70 -1.68
N ILE A 116 21.92 19.08 -1.14
CA ILE A 116 20.69 18.79 -1.88
C ILE A 116 19.74 20.00 -1.79
N LYS A 117 19.67 20.82 -2.85
CA LYS A 117 18.54 21.75 -3.04
C LYS A 117 17.32 20.99 -3.54
N THR A 118 16.16 21.25 -2.97
CA THR A 118 14.87 20.56 -3.20
C THR A 118 14.37 20.53 -4.66
N ASN A 119 15.05 21.19 -5.60
CA ASN A 119 14.74 21.18 -7.04
C ASN A 119 15.28 19.97 -7.82
N HIS A 120 16.22 19.17 -7.28
CA HIS A 120 16.95 18.14 -8.06
C HIS A 120 16.10 16.93 -8.49
N LYS A 121 15.17 16.44 -7.65
CA LYS A 121 14.29 15.32 -8.02
C LYS A 121 13.33 15.66 -9.17
N HIS A 122 13.09 16.94 -9.42
CA HIS A 122 12.03 17.41 -10.30
C HIS A 122 12.45 17.64 -11.76
N GLN A 123 13.74 17.63 -12.09
CA GLN A 123 14.22 17.66 -13.49
C GLN A 123 14.72 16.29 -13.97
N ARG A 124 15.17 15.43 -13.05
CA ARG A 124 15.73 14.11 -13.36
C ARG A 124 14.79 13.20 -14.16
N TRP A 125 13.50 13.22 -13.85
CA TRP A 125 12.51 12.42 -14.61
C TRP A 125 12.45 12.83 -16.09
N ARG A 126 12.64 14.13 -16.37
CA ARG A 126 12.60 14.68 -17.74
C ARG A 126 13.88 14.36 -18.48
N GLU A 127 15.03 14.42 -17.81
CA GLU A 127 16.30 13.98 -18.39
C GLU A 127 16.22 12.54 -18.86
N LEU A 128 15.79 11.61 -17.99
CA LEU A 128 15.68 10.18 -18.33
C LEU A 128 14.70 9.92 -19.49
N GLU A 129 13.57 10.63 -19.48
CA GLU A 129 12.54 10.51 -20.52
C GLU A 129 12.97 11.10 -21.87
N GLU A 130 13.44 12.35 -21.88
CA GLU A 130 13.80 13.04 -23.11
C GLU A 130 15.07 12.45 -23.73
N THR A 131 16.07 12.06 -22.93
CA THR A 131 17.31 11.45 -23.47
C THR A 131 17.01 10.17 -24.24
N THR A 132 16.22 9.25 -23.68
CA THR A 132 15.85 8.01 -24.36
C THR A 132 14.96 8.27 -25.57
N HIS A 133 14.00 9.21 -25.48
CA HIS A 133 13.17 9.60 -26.61
C HIS A 133 13.97 10.19 -27.77
N LEU A 134 14.97 11.04 -27.49
CA LEU A 134 15.86 11.62 -28.48
C LEU A 134 16.80 10.57 -29.08
N GLN A 135 17.39 9.71 -28.27
CA GLN A 135 18.25 8.60 -28.73
C GLN A 135 17.48 7.65 -29.66
N ILE A 136 16.25 7.27 -29.30
CA ILE A 136 15.39 6.45 -30.16
C ILE A 136 15.17 7.16 -31.50
N LYS A 137 14.90 8.47 -31.51
CA LYS A 137 14.70 9.23 -32.77
C LYS A 137 15.96 9.24 -33.64
N LEU A 138 17.14 9.37 -33.03
CA LEU A 138 18.46 9.38 -33.68
C LEU A 138 18.99 7.98 -34.07
N ASN A 139 18.20 6.91 -33.91
CA ASN A 139 18.65 5.52 -34.14
C ASN A 139 19.83 5.09 -33.23
N ILE A 140 20.01 5.74 -32.08
CA ILE A 140 20.98 5.34 -31.07
C ILE A 140 20.36 4.24 -30.21
N SER A 141 21.11 3.17 -29.96
CA SER A 141 20.61 2.04 -29.15
C SER A 141 20.39 2.45 -27.69
N VAL A 142 19.14 2.31 -27.24
CA VAL A 142 18.72 2.54 -25.84
C VAL A 142 18.62 1.26 -25.03
N ARG A 143 18.92 0.11 -25.64
CA ARG A 143 18.76 -1.22 -25.06
C ARG A 143 19.46 -1.38 -23.71
N LYS A 144 20.65 -0.80 -23.56
CA LYS A 144 21.43 -0.84 -22.31
C LYS A 144 20.67 -0.24 -21.13
N TYR A 145 19.93 0.87 -21.34
CA TYR A 145 19.21 1.55 -20.27
C TYR A 145 17.97 0.79 -19.82
N PHE A 146 17.19 0.23 -20.76
CA PHE A 146 15.94 -0.47 -20.42
C PHE A 146 16.15 -1.78 -19.67
N PHE A 147 17.32 -2.41 -19.81
CA PHE A 147 17.72 -3.60 -19.06
C PHE A 147 18.68 -3.32 -17.90
N ASP A 148 18.95 -2.04 -17.61
CA ASP A 148 19.63 -1.62 -16.40
C ASP A 148 18.59 -1.40 -15.30
N HIS A 149 18.66 -2.21 -14.24
CA HIS A 149 17.69 -2.16 -13.16
C HIS A 149 17.71 -0.83 -12.40
N ILE A 150 18.87 -0.17 -12.29
CA ILE A 150 19.02 1.10 -11.58
C ILE A 150 18.30 2.18 -12.37
N TRP A 151 18.60 2.25 -13.67
CA TRP A 151 17.96 3.20 -14.57
C TRP A 151 16.45 2.96 -14.63
N LEU A 152 16.01 1.71 -14.77
CA LEU A 152 14.59 1.37 -14.85
C LEU A 152 13.84 1.74 -13.56
N PHE A 153 14.44 1.47 -12.40
CA PHE A 153 13.92 1.85 -11.09
C PHE A 153 13.80 3.37 -10.96
N GLU A 154 14.85 4.11 -11.30
CA GLU A 154 14.84 5.58 -11.27
C GLU A 154 13.79 6.14 -12.25
N ARG A 155 13.71 5.59 -13.47
CA ARG A 155 12.75 5.99 -14.50
C ARG A 155 11.31 5.76 -14.06
N VAL A 156 11.02 4.66 -13.37
CA VAL A 156 9.67 4.34 -12.90
C VAL A 156 9.29 5.11 -11.64
N CYS A 157 10.22 5.31 -10.70
CA CYS A 157 9.98 6.11 -9.49
C CYS A 157 9.81 7.60 -9.80
N SER A 158 10.58 8.10 -10.76
CA SER A 158 10.55 9.49 -11.15
C SER A 158 9.58 9.75 -12.31
N GLY A 159 9.26 8.79 -13.16
CA GLY A 159 8.50 9.01 -14.40
C GLY A 159 7.04 8.59 -14.35
N ASP A 160 6.41 8.56 -15.53
CA ASP A 160 5.12 7.90 -15.75
C ASP A 160 5.36 6.60 -16.53
N PRO A 161 5.08 5.41 -15.95
CA PRO A 161 5.26 4.12 -16.62
C PRO A 161 4.52 3.99 -17.95
N TYR A 162 3.43 4.72 -18.16
CA TYR A 162 2.70 4.70 -19.44
C TYR A 162 3.50 5.38 -20.57
N LEU A 163 4.30 6.40 -20.25
CA LEU A 163 5.18 7.04 -21.24
C LEU A 163 6.39 6.17 -21.57
N LEU A 164 6.91 5.43 -20.59
CA LEU A 164 7.91 4.40 -20.81
C LEU A 164 7.40 3.30 -21.77
N LEU A 165 6.13 2.91 -21.64
CA LEU A 165 5.51 1.97 -22.59
C LEU A 165 5.42 2.53 -24.02
N GLU A 166 5.19 3.83 -24.19
CA GLU A 166 5.24 4.48 -25.50
C GLU A 166 6.65 4.45 -26.11
N GLU A 167 7.68 4.71 -25.30
CA GLU A 167 9.09 4.64 -25.70
C GLU A 167 9.47 3.24 -26.17
N ILE A 168 9.10 2.20 -25.39
CA ILE A 168 9.31 0.81 -25.76
C ILE A 168 8.60 0.45 -27.07
N LYS A 169 7.37 0.96 -27.26
CA LYS A 169 6.63 0.77 -28.53
C LYS A 169 7.33 1.46 -29.70
N MET A 170 7.92 2.65 -29.49
CA MET A 170 8.70 3.36 -30.52
C MET A 170 9.99 2.62 -30.87
N TYR A 171 10.73 2.12 -29.88
CA TYR A 171 11.93 1.31 -30.08
C TYR A 171 11.61 0.02 -30.86
N LYS A 172 10.57 -0.73 -30.44
CA LYS A 172 10.19 -1.99 -31.09
C LYS A 172 9.80 -1.83 -32.56
N ARG A 173 9.21 -0.69 -32.95
CA ARG A 173 8.91 -0.39 -34.36
C ARG A 173 10.17 -0.32 -35.23
N ARG A 174 11.33 0.04 -34.65
CA ARG A 174 12.62 0.12 -35.33
C ARG A 174 13.43 -1.17 -35.19
N ASN A 175 13.22 -1.93 -34.12
CA ASN A 175 13.92 -3.17 -33.82
C ASN A 175 12.91 -4.32 -33.57
N PRO A 176 12.25 -4.85 -34.61
CA PRO A 176 11.20 -5.86 -34.46
C PRO A 176 11.71 -7.22 -33.99
N ASP A 177 12.99 -7.54 -34.24
CA ASP A 177 13.58 -8.86 -33.95
C ASP A 177 13.94 -9.06 -32.47
N ASP A 178 13.91 -8.00 -31.66
CA ASP A 178 14.28 -8.07 -30.26
C ASP A 178 13.13 -8.67 -29.41
N ARG A 179 13.16 -9.99 -29.29
CA ARG A 179 12.16 -10.77 -28.55
C ARG A 179 12.20 -10.52 -27.04
N GLU A 180 13.33 -10.11 -26.47
CA GLU A 180 13.42 -9.86 -25.02
C GLU A 180 12.62 -8.60 -24.63
N PHE A 181 12.63 -7.58 -25.48
CA PHE A 181 11.83 -6.37 -25.27
C PHE A 181 10.33 -6.65 -25.22
N GLU A 182 9.86 -7.69 -25.90
CA GLU A 182 8.45 -8.07 -25.84
C GLU A 182 8.06 -8.57 -24.43
N ILE A 183 8.99 -9.25 -23.74
CA ILE A 183 8.79 -9.69 -22.36
C ILE A 183 8.73 -8.47 -21.43
N LEU A 184 9.70 -7.55 -21.56
CA LEU A 184 9.73 -6.30 -20.80
C LEU A 184 8.46 -5.47 -21.04
N ARG A 185 8.00 -5.37 -22.29
CA ARG A 185 6.76 -4.66 -22.67
C ARG A 185 5.54 -5.28 -22.00
N LYS A 186 5.39 -6.61 -22.04
CA LYS A 186 4.27 -7.32 -21.40
C LYS A 186 4.28 -7.13 -19.90
N PHE A 187 5.45 -7.22 -19.26
CA PHE A 187 5.61 -6.94 -17.84
C PHE A 187 5.19 -5.51 -17.47
N LEU A 188 5.71 -4.50 -18.18
CA LEU A 188 5.38 -3.11 -17.91
C LEU A 188 3.91 -2.81 -18.18
N GLN A 189 3.31 -3.44 -19.20
CA GLN A 189 1.88 -3.30 -19.50
C GLN A 189 1.02 -3.82 -18.35
N LEU A 190 1.39 -4.95 -17.75
CA LEU A 190 0.70 -5.52 -16.61
C LEU A 190 0.93 -4.73 -15.31
N SER A 191 2.09 -4.09 -15.15
CA SER A 191 2.50 -3.43 -13.91
C SER A 191 2.31 -1.91 -13.89
N ALA A 192 2.03 -1.26 -15.02
CA ALA A 192 2.04 0.20 -15.17
C ALA A 192 1.17 0.92 -14.13
N TYR A 193 -0.01 0.36 -13.82
CA TYR A 193 -0.91 0.95 -12.83
C TYR A 193 -0.35 0.89 -11.40
N SER A 194 0.27 -0.24 -11.02
CA SER A 194 0.92 -0.38 -9.71
C SER A 194 2.17 0.50 -9.58
N LEU A 195 2.96 0.58 -10.66
CA LEU A 195 4.20 1.35 -10.71
C LEU A 195 3.94 2.85 -10.70
N ARG A 196 2.84 3.31 -11.33
CA ARG A 196 2.42 4.71 -11.30
C ARG A 196 2.03 5.16 -9.89
N ARG A 197 1.50 4.24 -9.07
CA ARG A 197 1.15 4.51 -7.67
C ARG A 197 2.39 4.58 -6.79
N ASP A 198 3.26 3.58 -6.88
CA ASP A 198 4.54 3.57 -6.18
C ASP A 198 5.57 2.81 -7.04
N GLY A 199 6.53 3.55 -7.60
CA GLY A 199 7.54 2.98 -8.48
C GLY A 199 8.50 2.02 -7.77
N ARG A 200 8.56 2.08 -6.43
CA ARG A 200 9.36 1.16 -5.61
C ARG A 200 8.88 -0.29 -5.71
N GLN A 201 7.67 -0.50 -6.24
CA GLN A 201 7.12 -1.83 -6.51
C GLN A 201 7.77 -2.54 -7.71
N LEU A 202 8.73 -1.93 -8.43
CA LEU A 202 9.33 -2.51 -9.64
C LEU A 202 9.75 -3.98 -9.44
N TYR A 203 10.56 -4.26 -8.41
CA TYR A 203 11.08 -5.60 -8.16
C TYR A 203 9.98 -6.57 -7.72
N THR A 204 9.08 -6.13 -6.84
CA THR A 204 7.90 -6.90 -6.41
C THR A 204 7.05 -7.38 -7.59
N GLN A 205 6.75 -6.44 -8.49
CA GLN A 205 5.88 -6.66 -9.65
C GLN A 205 6.61 -7.48 -10.72
N LEU A 206 7.94 -7.34 -10.85
CA LEU A 206 8.77 -8.11 -11.77
C LEU A 206 8.86 -9.56 -11.30
N TYR A 207 9.23 -9.77 -10.04
CA TYR A 207 9.34 -11.09 -9.43
C TYR A 207 8.04 -11.88 -9.59
N GLY A 208 6.92 -11.32 -9.13
CA GLY A 208 5.65 -12.05 -9.10
C GLY A 208 5.09 -12.41 -10.48
N ARG A 209 5.30 -11.57 -11.50
CA ARG A 209 4.74 -11.81 -12.84
C ARG A 209 5.63 -12.68 -13.73
N VAL A 210 6.93 -12.69 -13.47
CA VAL A 210 7.93 -13.33 -14.34
C VAL A 210 8.46 -14.63 -13.75
N LYS A 211 8.32 -14.88 -12.45
CA LYS A 211 8.77 -16.12 -11.77
C LYS A 211 8.39 -17.40 -12.54
N GLY A 212 7.09 -17.61 -12.78
CA GLY A 212 6.61 -18.79 -13.50
C GLY A 212 7.13 -18.94 -14.94
N TYR A 213 7.58 -17.85 -15.56
CA TYR A 213 8.14 -17.87 -16.92
C TYR A 213 9.59 -18.39 -16.94
N PHE A 214 10.37 -18.10 -15.88
CA PHE A 214 11.77 -18.55 -15.78
C PHE A 214 11.95 -19.84 -14.98
N ASP A 215 10.88 -20.40 -14.42
CA ASP A 215 10.87 -21.77 -13.90
C ASP A 215 11.14 -22.79 -15.03
N GLU A 216 10.81 -22.46 -16.28
CA GLU A 216 11.18 -23.24 -17.48
C GLU A 216 12.65 -22.98 -17.88
N PRO A 217 13.52 -24.02 -17.91
CA PRO A 217 14.95 -23.85 -18.17
C PRO A 217 15.27 -23.35 -19.59
N GLU A 218 14.41 -23.62 -20.58
CA GLU A 218 14.59 -23.13 -21.96
C GLU A 218 14.51 -21.60 -22.06
N ASN A 219 13.55 -20.99 -21.34
CA ASN A 219 13.38 -19.54 -21.33
C ASN A 219 14.58 -18.84 -20.69
N SER A 220 15.23 -19.49 -19.71
CA SER A 220 16.46 -19.00 -19.10
C SER A 220 17.61 -18.86 -20.10
N ILE A 221 17.73 -19.79 -21.06
CA ILE A 221 18.78 -19.77 -22.10
C ILE A 221 18.42 -18.76 -23.19
N LYS A 222 17.15 -18.71 -23.56
CA LYS A 222 16.65 -17.87 -24.66
C LYS A 222 16.62 -16.37 -24.33
N TYR A 223 16.45 -16.01 -23.06
CA TYR A 223 16.26 -14.64 -22.61
C TYR A 223 17.22 -14.20 -21.48
N PRO A 224 18.54 -14.23 -21.71
CA PRO A 224 19.55 -14.07 -20.66
C PRO A 224 19.53 -12.70 -19.96
N THR A 225 19.23 -11.59 -20.66
CA THR A 225 19.26 -10.27 -19.99
C THR A 225 18.03 -10.08 -19.10
N MET A 226 16.88 -10.58 -19.54
CA MET A 226 15.66 -10.57 -18.74
C MET A 226 15.78 -11.49 -17.53
N LYS A 227 16.50 -12.63 -17.66
CA LYS A 227 16.83 -13.50 -16.53
C LYS A 227 17.67 -12.77 -15.48
N LYS A 228 18.68 -11.98 -15.90
CA LYS A 228 19.47 -11.17 -14.96
C LYS A 228 18.60 -10.18 -14.18
N LEU A 229 17.68 -9.48 -14.84
CA LEU A 229 16.72 -8.60 -14.16
C LEU A 229 15.84 -9.37 -13.16
N PHE A 230 15.37 -10.56 -13.53
CA PHE A 230 14.60 -11.41 -12.63
C PHE A 230 15.42 -11.85 -11.40
N GLN A 231 16.67 -12.25 -11.58
CA GLN A 231 17.58 -12.59 -10.47
C GLN A 231 17.76 -11.42 -9.50
N ILE A 232 17.92 -10.19 -10.03
CA ILE A 232 17.98 -8.98 -9.19
C ILE A 232 16.68 -8.78 -8.41
N SER A 233 15.51 -9.06 -9.01
CA SER A 233 14.24 -8.97 -8.27
C SER A 233 14.07 -10.03 -7.17
N ALA A 234 14.81 -11.15 -7.26
CA ALA A 234 14.87 -12.13 -6.18
C ALA A 234 15.70 -11.62 -5.00
N THR A 235 16.71 -10.77 -5.23
CA THR A 235 17.51 -10.10 -4.18
C THR A 235 17.48 -8.59 -4.35
N PRO A 236 16.32 -7.94 -4.10
CA PRO A 236 16.09 -6.57 -4.49
C PRO A 236 16.95 -5.59 -3.67
N PRO A 237 17.47 -4.50 -4.29
CA PRO A 237 18.28 -3.49 -3.60
C PRO A 237 17.46 -2.56 -2.68
N VAL A 238 16.14 -2.70 -2.68
CA VAL A 238 15.22 -1.90 -1.85
C VAL A 238 14.16 -2.83 -1.24
N PRO A 239 13.62 -2.49 -0.06
CA PRO A 239 12.51 -3.21 0.58
C PRO A 239 11.40 -3.52 -0.42
N SER A 240 11.23 -4.80 -0.75
CA SER A 240 10.30 -5.26 -1.77
C SER A 240 9.62 -6.54 -1.32
N PHE A 241 8.44 -6.81 -1.86
CA PHE A 241 7.68 -8.01 -1.53
C PHE A 241 7.93 -9.12 -2.55
N HIS A 242 8.16 -10.32 -2.06
CA HIS A 242 8.05 -11.55 -2.85
C HIS A 242 6.63 -12.08 -2.75
N SER A 243 5.93 -12.09 -3.87
CA SER A 243 4.56 -12.58 -3.97
C SER A 243 4.50 -14.09 -4.24
N SER A 244 3.49 -14.72 -3.66
CA SER A 244 3.11 -16.13 -3.84
C SER A 244 1.58 -16.24 -3.86
N GLY A 245 1.05 -17.22 -4.59
CA GLY A 245 -0.40 -17.37 -4.80
C GLY A 245 -0.97 -16.43 -5.87
N PRO A 246 -2.30 -16.43 -6.07
CA PRO A 246 -2.95 -15.82 -7.23
C PRO A 246 -3.16 -14.29 -7.11
N CYS A 247 -2.15 -13.55 -6.67
CA CYS A 247 -2.25 -12.10 -6.45
C CYS A 247 -1.86 -11.24 -7.66
N LEU A 248 -1.04 -11.78 -8.56
CA LEU A 248 -0.57 -11.12 -9.76
C LEU A 248 -0.78 -12.04 -10.98
N ARG A 249 -1.16 -11.43 -12.10
CA ARG A 249 -1.31 -12.07 -13.40
C ARG A 249 0.05 -12.31 -14.02
N THR A 250 0.17 -13.42 -14.73
CA THR A 250 1.42 -13.83 -15.36
C THR A 250 1.57 -13.22 -16.74
N LEU A 251 2.76 -13.35 -17.34
CA LEU A 251 3.01 -12.93 -18.72
C LEU A 251 2.09 -13.60 -19.76
N ALA A 252 1.57 -14.80 -19.47
CA ALA A 252 0.60 -15.50 -20.31
C ALA A 252 -0.76 -14.78 -20.34
N ASP A 253 -1.08 -14.04 -19.29
CA ASP A 253 -2.35 -13.34 -19.14
C ASP A 253 -2.29 -11.90 -19.69
N ALA A 254 -1.17 -11.45 -20.24
CA ALA A 254 -0.99 -10.07 -20.70
C ALA A 254 -2.04 -9.59 -21.72
N GLN A 255 -2.64 -10.50 -22.48
CA GLN A 255 -3.66 -10.21 -23.50
C GLN A 255 -5.10 -10.46 -23.03
N LYS A 256 -5.30 -11.15 -21.91
CA LYS A 256 -6.66 -11.44 -21.41
C LYS A 256 -7.25 -10.18 -20.76
N ALA A 257 -8.56 -9.96 -20.88
CA ALA A 257 -9.22 -8.86 -20.18
C ALA A 257 -9.11 -9.02 -18.64
N PHE A 258 -9.23 -7.92 -17.89
CA PHE A 258 -9.43 -8.01 -16.44
C PHE A 258 -10.77 -8.73 -16.19
N PRO A 259 -10.79 -9.78 -15.36
CA PRO A 259 -12.05 -10.43 -15.03
C PRO A 259 -13.00 -9.41 -14.40
N LYS A 260 -14.29 -9.53 -14.71
CA LYS A 260 -15.32 -8.72 -14.07
C LYS A 260 -15.37 -9.11 -12.58
N SER A 261 -15.66 -8.14 -11.71
CA SER A 261 -16.00 -8.39 -10.32
C SER A 261 -17.30 -9.19 -10.29
N SER A 262 -17.20 -10.52 -10.25
CA SER A 262 -18.28 -11.40 -9.83
C SER A 262 -17.92 -11.97 -8.48
N ARG A 263 -18.89 -12.02 -7.57
CA ARG A 263 -18.75 -12.79 -6.33
C ARG A 263 -18.77 -14.26 -6.71
N ASP A 264 -17.59 -14.85 -6.92
CA ASP A 264 -17.50 -16.30 -7.05
C ASP A 264 -17.86 -16.93 -5.69
N PRO A 265 -18.67 -18.00 -5.67
CA PRO A 265 -19.05 -18.70 -4.44
C PRO A 265 -17.85 -19.32 -3.72
N TYR A 266 -16.68 -19.40 -4.38
CA TYR A 266 -15.43 -19.94 -3.83
C TYR A 266 -14.52 -18.87 -3.22
N THR A 267 -15.02 -17.65 -3.01
CA THR A 267 -14.20 -16.60 -2.39
C THR A 267 -14.00 -16.93 -0.91
N LEU A 268 -12.76 -16.93 -0.45
CA LEU A 268 -12.46 -17.10 0.97
C LEU A 268 -13.02 -15.90 1.77
N ASP A 269 -13.44 -16.13 3.00
CA ASP A 269 -13.98 -15.08 3.87
C ASP A 269 -12.99 -14.70 4.96
N ILE A 270 -12.33 -15.69 5.56
CA ILE A 270 -11.51 -15.50 6.76
C ILE A 270 -10.11 -16.04 6.52
N ILE A 271 -9.10 -15.29 6.98
CA ILE A 271 -7.70 -15.71 7.00
C ILE A 271 -7.03 -15.38 8.33
N THR A 272 -6.31 -16.35 8.89
CA THR A 272 -5.64 -16.22 10.19
C THR A 272 -4.31 -16.98 10.19
N TRP A 273 -3.36 -16.48 10.98
CA TRP A 273 -2.11 -17.18 11.28
C TRP A 273 -2.34 -18.16 12.43
N LEU A 274 -1.93 -19.42 12.23
CA LEU A 274 -2.04 -20.45 13.26
C LEU A 274 -0.87 -20.42 14.24
N ASP A 275 0.32 -20.05 13.74
CA ASP A 275 1.53 -19.93 14.52
C ASP A 275 2.10 -18.52 14.50
N LYS A 276 2.78 -18.18 15.59
CA LYS A 276 3.52 -16.91 15.72
C LYS A 276 4.65 -16.80 14.71
N GLU A 277 5.20 -17.93 14.27
CA GLU A 277 6.31 -18.05 13.32
C GLU A 277 5.88 -17.96 11.84
N ALA A 278 4.59 -17.77 11.55
CA ALA A 278 4.07 -17.62 10.19
C ALA A 278 4.39 -18.79 9.23
N ARG A 279 4.40 -20.03 9.74
CA ARG A 279 4.60 -21.25 8.92
C ARG A 279 3.28 -21.86 8.48
N HIS A 280 2.20 -21.60 9.22
CA HIS A 280 0.89 -22.20 8.99
C HIS A 280 -0.21 -21.14 8.93
N LEU A 281 -1.05 -21.24 7.90
CA LEU A 281 -2.21 -20.37 7.68
C LEU A 281 -3.50 -21.19 7.71
N VAL A 282 -4.56 -20.60 8.24
CA VAL A 282 -5.89 -21.17 8.20
C VAL A 282 -6.80 -20.22 7.44
N THR A 283 -7.58 -20.77 6.51
CA THR A 283 -8.57 -20.02 5.74
C THR A 283 -9.92 -20.70 5.81
N TYR A 284 -10.99 -19.92 5.73
CA TYR A 284 -12.35 -20.45 5.65
C TYR A 284 -13.14 -19.82 4.52
N CYS A 285 -14.02 -20.63 3.92
CA CYS A 285 -14.96 -20.22 2.88
C CYS A 285 -16.37 -20.64 3.28
N SER A 286 -17.26 -19.67 3.45
CA SER A 286 -18.68 -19.90 3.76
C SER A 286 -19.40 -20.61 2.61
N GLY A 287 -19.09 -20.26 1.36
CA GLY A 287 -19.74 -20.84 0.19
C GLY A 287 -19.46 -22.34 -0.01
N THR A 288 -18.28 -22.83 0.41
CA THR A 288 -17.97 -24.27 0.41
C THR A 288 -18.07 -24.91 1.78
N SER A 289 -18.24 -24.13 2.86
CA SER A 289 -18.22 -24.61 4.24
C SER A 289 -16.97 -25.45 4.55
N GLU A 290 -15.81 -24.99 4.03
CA GLU A 290 -14.52 -25.67 4.21
C GLU A 290 -13.52 -24.79 4.98
N ILE A 291 -12.81 -25.43 5.91
CA ILE A 291 -11.61 -24.85 6.55
C ILE A 291 -10.38 -25.50 5.93
N LEU A 292 -9.46 -24.67 5.45
CA LEU A 292 -8.23 -25.11 4.80
C LEU A 292 -7.02 -24.67 5.61
N ALA A 293 -6.15 -25.60 5.93
CA ALA A 293 -4.85 -25.32 6.51
C ALA A 293 -3.76 -25.35 5.43
N TRP A 294 -2.88 -24.36 5.44
CA TRP A 294 -1.84 -24.16 4.43
C TRP A 294 -0.47 -24.08 5.08
N LYS A 295 0.53 -24.69 4.43
CA LYS A 295 1.94 -24.44 4.74
C LYS A 295 2.41 -23.25 3.90
N THR A 296 3.01 -22.24 4.54
CA THR A 296 3.44 -21.02 3.83
C THR A 296 4.60 -21.26 2.89
N ASN A 297 5.43 -22.27 3.15
CA ASN A 297 6.46 -22.72 2.21
C ASN A 297 5.78 -23.33 0.98
N HIS A 298 5.87 -22.62 -0.15
CA HIS A 298 5.24 -22.95 -1.44
C HIS A 298 3.70 -22.90 -1.47
N MET A 299 3.03 -22.40 -0.41
CA MET A 299 1.57 -22.34 -0.33
C MET A 299 0.89 -23.69 -0.61
N LYS A 300 1.36 -24.75 0.05
CA LYS A 300 0.83 -26.11 -0.12
C LYS A 300 -0.31 -26.37 0.87
N LYS A 301 -1.42 -26.92 0.36
CA LYS A 301 -2.55 -27.38 1.18
C LYS A 301 -2.11 -28.54 2.08
N MET A 302 -2.37 -28.45 3.39
CA MET A 302 -2.05 -29.48 4.37
C MET A 302 -3.26 -30.31 4.78
N ALA A 303 -4.35 -29.63 5.14
CA ALA A 303 -5.57 -30.27 5.61
C ALA A 303 -6.80 -29.57 5.04
N THR A 304 -7.88 -30.34 4.91
CA THR A 304 -9.21 -29.88 4.51
C THR A 304 -10.18 -30.39 5.56
N LEU A 305 -10.94 -29.50 6.16
CA LEU A 305 -12.12 -29.85 6.95
C LEU A 305 -13.32 -29.46 6.12
N SER A 306 -14.07 -30.45 5.67
CA SER A 306 -15.34 -30.28 4.97
C SER A 306 -16.52 -30.42 5.93
N GLU A 307 -17.70 -29.98 5.50
CA GLU A 307 -18.98 -30.12 6.23
C GLU A 307 -19.12 -29.23 7.48
N MET A 308 -18.33 -28.16 7.57
CA MET A 308 -18.39 -27.21 8.69
C MET A 308 -19.30 -26.02 8.34
N THR A 309 -20.57 -26.11 8.68
CA THR A 309 -21.57 -25.07 8.36
C THR A 309 -21.60 -23.93 9.39
N CYS A 310 -21.93 -22.73 8.93
CA CYS A 310 -22.27 -21.58 9.77
C CYS A 310 -21.14 -21.08 10.70
N ILE A 311 -19.89 -21.09 10.23
CA ILE A 311 -18.78 -20.47 10.96
C ILE A 311 -18.77 -18.96 10.70
N ASP A 312 -18.86 -18.19 11.78
CA ASP A 312 -18.76 -16.73 11.76
C ASP A 312 -17.32 -16.26 11.87
N ASN A 313 -16.52 -16.94 12.70
CA ASN A 313 -15.15 -16.53 12.95
C ASN A 313 -14.24 -17.71 13.36
N ILE A 314 -12.95 -17.55 13.09
CA ILE A 314 -11.91 -18.53 13.45
C ILE A 314 -10.80 -17.78 14.17
N THR A 315 -10.41 -18.26 15.34
CA THR A 315 -9.30 -17.68 16.10
C THR A 315 -8.29 -18.74 16.49
N ALA A 316 -7.01 -18.48 16.25
CA ALA A 316 -5.95 -19.38 16.69
C ALA A 316 -5.79 -19.31 18.21
N LEU A 317 -5.69 -20.49 18.84
CA LEU A 317 -5.55 -20.61 20.29
C LEU A 317 -4.08 -20.38 20.75
N GLY A 318 -3.15 -20.39 19.79
CA GLY A 318 -1.73 -20.09 20.02
C GLY A 318 -0.92 -21.26 20.58
N ARG A 319 -1.51 -22.47 20.67
CA ARG A 319 -0.85 -23.71 21.10
C ARG A 319 -1.21 -24.87 20.17
N LYS A 320 -0.24 -25.73 19.86
CA LYS A 320 -0.43 -27.07 19.25
C LYS A 320 -1.39 -27.16 18.05
N ALA A 321 -1.33 -26.23 17.09
CA ALA A 321 -2.22 -26.22 15.93
C ALA A 321 -3.73 -26.27 16.25
N GLU A 322 -4.11 -25.81 17.44
CA GLU A 322 -5.49 -25.74 17.89
C GLU A 322 -6.11 -24.41 17.44
N VAL A 323 -7.33 -24.48 16.91
CA VAL A 323 -8.14 -23.33 16.53
C VAL A 323 -9.48 -23.39 17.23
N ILE A 324 -10.03 -22.22 17.54
CA ILE A 324 -11.39 -22.08 18.02
C ILE A 324 -12.27 -21.76 16.83
N LEU A 325 -13.29 -22.59 16.63
CA LEU A 325 -14.35 -22.40 15.66
C LEU A 325 -15.54 -21.77 16.36
N LEU A 326 -15.95 -20.62 15.86
CA LEU A 326 -17.12 -19.91 16.35
C LEU A 326 -18.25 -20.11 15.35
N HIS A 327 -19.19 -20.95 15.72
CA HIS A 327 -20.47 -21.10 15.03
C HIS A 327 -21.48 -20.12 15.61
N HIS A 328 -22.54 -19.82 14.85
CA HIS A 328 -23.65 -18.97 15.33
C HIS A 328 -24.17 -19.31 16.74
N ASP A 329 -24.15 -20.60 17.12
CA ASP A 329 -24.74 -21.12 18.36
C ASP A 329 -23.76 -21.85 19.28
N ARG A 330 -22.51 -22.09 18.88
CA ARG A 330 -21.56 -22.86 19.68
C ARG A 330 -20.10 -22.47 19.44
N MET A 331 -19.29 -22.73 20.46
CA MET A 331 -17.83 -22.55 20.41
C MET A 331 -17.14 -23.90 20.59
N GLU A 332 -16.25 -24.22 19.65
CA GLU A 332 -15.55 -25.50 19.60
C GLU A 332 -14.03 -25.31 19.47
N VAL A 333 -13.26 -26.12 20.20
CA VAL A 333 -11.80 -26.19 20.07
C VAL A 333 -11.44 -27.39 19.22
N PHE A 334 -10.79 -27.13 18.09
CA PHE A 334 -10.43 -28.13 17.10
C PHE A 334 -8.91 -28.27 16.95
N ASP A 335 -8.38 -29.49 16.97
CA ASP A 335 -6.97 -29.78 16.69
C ASP A 335 -6.81 -30.07 15.19
N LEU A 336 -6.23 -29.12 14.44
CA LEU A 336 -6.05 -29.25 13.00
C LEU A 336 -4.98 -30.28 12.61
N ALA A 337 -4.04 -30.60 13.49
CA ALA A 337 -2.99 -31.57 13.19
C ALA A 337 -3.51 -33.00 13.31
N LYS A 338 -4.38 -33.26 14.29
CA LYS A 338 -5.02 -34.56 14.50
C LYS A 338 -6.31 -34.74 13.74
N ASN A 339 -6.91 -33.64 13.27
CA ASN A 339 -8.22 -33.61 12.66
C ASN A 339 -9.32 -34.12 13.61
N VAL A 340 -9.30 -33.65 14.86
CA VAL A 340 -10.22 -34.11 15.92
C VAL A 340 -10.80 -32.91 16.67
N LEU A 341 -12.13 -32.94 16.87
CA LEU A 341 -12.82 -32.06 17.82
C LEU A 341 -12.33 -32.40 19.23
N LYS A 342 -11.69 -31.44 19.89
CA LYS A 342 -11.13 -31.65 21.22
C LYS A 342 -12.23 -31.44 22.26
N ILE A 343 -12.84 -30.27 22.26
CA ILE A 343 -13.79 -29.81 23.29
C ILE A 343 -14.84 -28.91 22.65
N GLN A 344 -16.09 -29.07 23.09
CA GLN A 344 -17.17 -28.14 22.85
C GLN A 344 -17.48 -27.39 24.16
N MET A 345 -17.65 -26.08 24.05
CA MET A 345 -17.96 -25.23 25.20
C MET A 345 -19.42 -25.40 25.59
N VAL A 346 -19.69 -25.48 26.89
CA VAL A 346 -21.01 -25.86 27.41
C VAL A 346 -22.05 -24.74 27.26
N GLU A 347 -21.64 -23.48 27.39
CA GLU A 347 -22.56 -22.34 27.37
C GLU A 347 -22.62 -21.63 26.01
N LEU A 348 -23.79 -21.07 25.72
CA LEU A 348 -24.03 -20.28 24.51
C LEU A 348 -23.42 -18.89 24.63
N ILE A 349 -22.81 -18.42 23.56
CA ILE A 349 -22.13 -17.12 23.49
C ILE A 349 -22.69 -16.24 22.39
N ASP A 350 -22.53 -14.93 22.52
CA ASP A 350 -22.73 -14.01 21.41
C ASP A 350 -21.46 -13.93 20.56
N VAL A 351 -21.57 -14.46 19.34
CA VAL A 351 -20.47 -14.57 18.39
C VAL A 351 -20.13 -13.23 17.75
N SER A 352 -21.08 -12.30 17.69
CA SER A 352 -20.93 -11.03 16.94
C SER A 352 -19.81 -10.14 17.49
N GLN A 353 -19.53 -10.24 18.80
CA GLN A 353 -18.47 -9.49 19.46
C GLN A 353 -17.12 -10.19 19.45
N GLY A 354 -17.10 -11.44 18.97
CA GLY A 354 -15.93 -12.30 18.95
C GLY A 354 -15.48 -12.72 20.35
N ILE A 355 -14.31 -13.36 20.39
CA ILE A 355 -13.71 -13.91 21.61
C ILE A 355 -12.31 -13.36 21.84
N LYS A 356 -11.84 -13.40 23.09
CA LYS A 356 -10.49 -13.04 23.48
C LYS A 356 -9.80 -14.22 24.15
N VAL A 357 -8.67 -14.64 23.59
CA VAL A 357 -7.86 -15.75 24.12
C VAL A 357 -6.93 -15.23 25.20
N LEU A 358 -6.93 -15.89 26.37
CA LEU A 358 -6.14 -15.56 27.55
C LEU A 358 -5.19 -16.69 27.96
N ASP A 359 -4.26 -16.37 28.84
CA ASP A 359 -3.31 -17.26 29.50
C ASP A 359 -2.53 -18.08 28.46
N GLY A 360 -2.22 -17.45 27.32
CA GLY A 360 -1.61 -18.06 26.15
C GLY A 360 -2.42 -19.23 25.57
N GLY A 361 -3.75 -19.23 25.69
CA GLY A 361 -4.65 -20.25 25.17
C GLY A 361 -5.30 -21.16 26.23
N LYS A 362 -5.04 -20.97 27.54
CA LYS A 362 -5.73 -21.79 28.56
C LYS A 362 -7.17 -21.35 28.78
N ASN A 363 -7.42 -20.05 28.68
CA ASN A 363 -8.72 -19.49 28.96
C ASN A 363 -9.21 -18.65 27.77
N VAL A 364 -10.52 -18.49 27.66
CA VAL A 364 -11.16 -17.65 26.65
C VAL A 364 -12.22 -16.79 27.32
N LEU A 365 -12.22 -15.50 27.03
CA LEU A 365 -13.31 -14.61 27.39
C LEU A 365 -14.26 -14.46 26.20
N ALA A 366 -15.55 -14.58 26.48
CA ALA A 366 -16.64 -14.36 25.54
C ALA A 366 -17.81 -13.66 26.24
N ILE A 367 -18.69 -13.04 25.46
CA ILE A 367 -19.96 -12.51 25.95
C ILE A 367 -21.00 -13.64 25.85
N SER A 368 -21.81 -13.81 26.88
CA SER A 368 -22.96 -14.73 26.91
C SER A 368 -23.96 -14.43 25.78
N ALA A 369 -24.74 -15.43 25.35
CA ALA A 369 -25.73 -15.25 24.27
C ALA A 369 -26.77 -14.15 24.57
N ASN A 370 -27.14 -13.97 25.84
CA ASN A 370 -28.08 -12.93 26.28
C ASN A 370 -27.44 -11.54 26.40
N ARG A 371 -26.11 -11.46 26.25
CA ARG A 371 -25.27 -10.26 26.40
C ARG A 371 -25.28 -9.65 27.80
N ASP A 372 -25.70 -10.36 28.84
CA ASP A 372 -25.76 -9.87 30.22
C ASP A 372 -24.48 -10.16 31.02
N GLU A 373 -23.74 -11.19 30.62
CA GLU A 373 -22.54 -11.66 31.31
C GLU A 373 -21.30 -11.77 30.40
N ILE A 374 -20.12 -11.55 31.00
CA ILE A 374 -18.83 -11.96 30.42
C ILE A 374 -18.43 -13.29 31.04
N LEU A 375 -18.22 -14.30 30.18
CA LEU A 375 -17.90 -15.67 30.55
C LEU A 375 -16.42 -15.96 30.32
N ARG A 376 -15.73 -16.49 31.34
CA ARG A 376 -14.36 -17.02 31.21
C ARG A 376 -14.41 -18.54 31.12
N PHE A 377 -14.10 -19.08 29.95
CA PHE A 377 -14.02 -20.53 29.71
C PHE A 377 -12.60 -21.04 29.92
N ASP A 378 -12.46 -22.26 30.43
CA ASP A 378 -11.24 -23.04 30.36
C ASP A 378 -11.25 -23.92 29.10
N THR A 379 -10.22 -23.78 28.26
CA THR A 379 -10.10 -24.49 26.98
C THR A 379 -9.74 -25.96 27.12
N THR A 380 -9.43 -26.43 28.32
CA THR A 380 -9.15 -27.85 28.60
C THR A 380 -10.35 -28.62 29.11
N SER A 381 -11.28 -27.96 29.82
CA SER A 381 -12.49 -28.58 30.33
C SER A 381 -13.76 -28.21 29.55
N GLY A 382 -13.77 -27.06 28.86
CA GLY A 382 -14.96 -26.53 28.19
C GLY A 382 -15.97 -25.85 29.12
N HIS A 383 -15.65 -25.78 30.41
CA HIS A 383 -16.51 -25.19 31.44
C HIS A 383 -16.16 -23.72 31.73
N VAL A 384 -17.15 -23.00 32.25
CA VAL A 384 -16.97 -21.61 32.70
C VAL A 384 -16.30 -21.60 34.07
N VAL A 385 -15.13 -20.97 34.15
CA VAL A 385 -14.34 -20.76 35.36
C VAL A 385 -14.88 -19.60 36.19
N SER A 386 -15.27 -18.50 35.55
CA SER A 386 -15.77 -17.30 36.22
C SER A 386 -16.77 -16.54 35.35
N ARG A 387 -17.70 -15.82 36.00
CA ARG A 387 -18.71 -14.98 35.36
C ARG A 387 -18.63 -13.56 35.90
N ILE A 388 -18.74 -12.58 35.01
CA ILE A 388 -18.83 -11.16 35.37
C ILE A 388 -20.20 -10.68 34.94
N THR A 389 -21.04 -10.32 35.92
CA THR A 389 -22.43 -9.93 35.71
C THR A 389 -22.60 -8.42 35.88
N LEU A 390 -23.29 -7.75 34.96
CA LEU A 390 -23.55 -6.30 35.05
C LEU A 390 -24.75 -5.91 35.92
N GLY A 391 -25.54 -6.90 36.33
CA GLY A 391 -26.85 -6.70 36.96
C GLY A 391 -28.00 -6.81 35.96
N GLU A 392 -29.23 -6.69 36.45
CA GLU A 392 -30.43 -6.94 35.67
C GLU A 392 -30.66 -5.89 34.56
N ASN A 393 -31.20 -6.33 33.42
CA ASN A 393 -31.60 -5.49 32.27
C ASN A 393 -30.48 -4.66 31.62
N ARG A 394 -29.25 -5.18 31.58
CA ARG A 394 -28.13 -4.58 30.83
C ARG A 394 -27.64 -5.53 29.74
N GLN A 395 -27.15 -4.97 28.63
CA GLN A 395 -26.60 -5.74 27.52
C GLN A 395 -25.24 -5.19 27.11
N LEU A 396 -24.30 -6.11 26.87
CA LEU A 396 -22.95 -5.84 26.44
C LEU A 396 -22.86 -5.69 24.92
N ASP A 397 -22.10 -4.69 24.47
CA ASP A 397 -21.87 -4.41 23.05
C ASP A 397 -20.41 -4.62 22.62
N CYS A 398 -19.46 -4.83 23.52
CA CYS A 398 -18.09 -5.13 23.10
C CYS A 398 -17.29 -5.82 24.21
N LEU A 399 -16.19 -6.44 23.80
CA LEU A 399 -15.23 -7.06 24.72
C LEU A 399 -13.80 -6.76 24.26
N LEU A 400 -13.08 -6.03 25.10
CA LEU A 400 -11.65 -5.79 24.98
C LEU A 400 -10.93 -6.30 26.21
N VAL A 401 -9.69 -6.75 26.04
CA VAL A 401 -8.85 -7.21 27.15
C VAL A 401 -7.46 -6.61 26.98
N SER A 402 -6.85 -6.18 28.07
CA SER A 402 -5.47 -5.71 28.10
C SER A 402 -4.50 -6.87 27.82
N ALA A 403 -3.31 -6.58 27.29
CA ALA A 403 -2.37 -7.64 26.93
C ALA A 403 -1.72 -8.32 28.16
N ASN A 404 -1.70 -7.64 29.32
CA ASN A 404 -1.37 -8.26 30.61
C ASN A 404 -2.55 -9.05 31.23
N GLU A 405 -3.71 -9.07 30.57
CA GLU A 405 -4.89 -9.86 30.95
C GLU A 405 -5.52 -9.50 32.30
N GLU A 406 -5.14 -8.37 32.89
CA GLU A 406 -5.66 -7.91 34.18
C GLU A 406 -6.99 -7.15 34.07
N VAL A 407 -7.17 -6.40 32.98
CA VAL A 407 -8.31 -5.50 32.77
C VAL A 407 -9.05 -5.85 31.49
N CYS A 408 -10.38 -5.87 31.55
CA CYS A 408 -11.23 -5.91 30.37
C CYS A 408 -12.17 -4.72 30.31
N VAL A 409 -12.57 -4.33 29.10
CA VAL A 409 -13.52 -3.24 28.86
C VAL A 409 -14.69 -3.76 28.04
N SER A 410 -15.89 -3.35 28.43
CA SER A 410 -17.14 -3.70 27.77
C SER A 410 -18.03 -2.47 27.60
N GLY A 411 -18.83 -2.42 26.53
CA GLY A 411 -19.82 -1.35 26.33
C GLY A 411 -21.19 -1.78 26.83
N ASP A 412 -21.98 -0.85 27.38
CA ASP A 412 -23.38 -1.09 27.75
C ASP A 412 -24.31 -0.47 26.69
N ALA A 413 -25.09 -1.34 26.04
CA ALA A 413 -25.94 -1.05 24.90
C ALA A 413 -27.32 -0.50 25.28
N ILE A 414 -27.72 -0.59 26.55
CA ILE A 414 -29.08 -0.24 26.98
C ILE A 414 -29.09 1.14 27.62
N ARG A 415 -28.11 1.41 28.48
CA ARG A 415 -28.06 2.68 29.21
C ARG A 415 -27.64 3.82 28.29
N LYS A 416 -28.32 4.97 28.41
CA LYS A 416 -27.98 6.20 27.69
C LYS A 416 -27.50 7.27 28.67
N PRO A 417 -26.38 7.97 28.41
CA PRO A 417 -25.42 7.76 27.30
C PRO A 417 -24.74 6.38 27.37
N TYR A 418 -24.44 5.76 26.23
CA TYR A 418 -23.86 4.40 26.11
C TYR A 418 -22.46 4.36 26.75
N PRO A 419 -22.30 3.80 27.96
CA PRO A 419 -21.04 3.86 28.66
C PRO A 419 -20.10 2.72 28.27
N LEU A 420 -18.80 2.96 28.42
CA LEU A 420 -17.80 1.89 28.51
C LEU A 420 -17.54 1.58 29.99
N LEU A 421 -17.36 0.31 30.31
CA LEU A 421 -17.20 -0.22 31.64
C LEU A 421 -15.89 -0.99 31.70
N SER A 422 -15.03 -0.69 32.67
CA SER A 422 -13.79 -1.43 32.91
C SER A 422 -13.93 -2.37 34.09
N TRP A 423 -13.37 -3.56 33.98
CA TRP A 423 -13.46 -4.62 34.97
C TRP A 423 -12.10 -5.26 35.21
N THR A 424 -11.89 -5.76 36.42
CA THR A 424 -10.79 -6.70 36.68
C THR A 424 -11.16 -8.08 36.15
N VAL A 425 -10.33 -8.67 35.29
CA VAL A 425 -10.58 -9.98 34.66
C VAL A 425 -10.64 -11.11 35.69
N GLN A 426 -9.82 -11.04 36.73
CA GLN A 426 -9.70 -12.12 37.71
C GLN A 426 -10.79 -12.10 38.78
N SER A 427 -11.20 -10.92 39.25
CA SER A 427 -12.20 -10.78 40.31
C SER A 427 -13.60 -10.43 39.78
N GLY A 428 -13.71 -9.95 38.54
CA GLY A 428 -14.97 -9.46 37.98
C GLY A 428 -15.46 -8.15 38.59
N VAL A 429 -14.61 -7.43 39.34
CA VAL A 429 -14.99 -6.17 39.98
C VAL A 429 -15.01 -5.05 38.95
N LEU A 430 -16.08 -4.24 38.94
CA LEU A 430 -16.18 -3.01 38.16
C LEU A 430 -15.18 -1.99 38.71
N LEU A 431 -14.29 -1.51 37.86
CA LEU A 431 -13.31 -0.47 38.19
C LEU A 431 -13.91 0.90 37.95
N HIS A 432 -14.29 1.21 36.69
CA HIS A 432 -14.79 2.53 36.31
C HIS A 432 -15.86 2.47 35.22
N GLU A 433 -16.66 3.53 35.17
CA GLU A 433 -17.65 3.79 34.12
C GLU A 433 -17.28 5.07 33.37
N PHE A 434 -17.09 4.93 32.06
CA PHE A 434 -16.78 6.02 31.15
C PHE A 434 -18.04 6.39 30.37
N SER A 435 -18.55 7.59 30.60
CA SER A 435 -19.66 8.13 29.84
C SER A 435 -19.46 9.62 29.59
N ILE A 436 -19.90 10.08 28.42
CA ILE A 436 -19.93 11.49 28.08
C ILE A 436 -21.37 11.84 27.68
N PRO A 437 -21.99 12.87 28.29
CA PRO A 437 -23.31 13.32 27.89
C PRO A 437 -23.37 13.62 26.39
N HIS A 438 -24.44 13.20 25.72
CA HIS A 438 -24.69 13.46 24.29
C HIS A 438 -23.69 12.84 23.30
N HIS A 439 -22.79 11.96 23.76
CA HIS A 439 -21.83 11.29 22.90
C HIS A 439 -22.05 9.78 22.90
N GLU A 440 -21.62 9.14 21.82
CA GLU A 440 -21.62 7.69 21.65
C GLU A 440 -20.21 7.20 21.34
N TYR A 441 -19.77 6.14 22.03
CA TYR A 441 -18.49 5.49 21.74
C TYR A 441 -18.63 4.55 20.55
N ILE A 442 -17.67 4.61 19.63
CA ILE A 442 -17.53 3.66 18.53
C ILE A 442 -16.69 2.49 19.03
N THR A 443 -17.35 1.50 19.64
CA THR A 443 -16.74 0.34 20.32
C THR A 443 -15.70 -0.39 19.46
N ARG A 444 -15.93 -0.59 18.16
CA ARG A 444 -14.93 -1.22 17.25
C ARG A 444 -13.60 -0.45 17.13
N LEU A 445 -13.62 0.85 17.43
CA LEU A 445 -12.47 1.77 17.43
C LEU A 445 -12.02 2.08 18.86
N THR A 446 -12.10 1.11 19.77
CA THR A 446 -11.55 1.23 21.14
C THR A 446 -10.38 0.27 21.32
N ARG A 447 -9.34 0.66 22.05
CA ARG A 447 -8.11 -0.15 22.29
C ARG A 447 -7.58 0.09 23.71
N ILE A 448 -6.98 -0.94 24.31
CA ILE A 448 -6.38 -0.87 25.65
C ILE A 448 -4.86 -1.06 25.54
N GLN A 449 -4.10 -0.29 26.32
CA GLN A 449 -2.65 -0.41 26.44
C GLN A 449 -2.20 -1.79 26.98
N ARG A 450 -0.95 -2.18 26.70
CA ARG A 450 -0.39 -3.48 27.12
C ARG A 450 -0.47 -3.68 28.62
N ASP A 451 -0.23 -2.63 29.40
CA ASP A 451 -0.24 -2.63 30.86
C ASP A 451 -1.63 -2.45 31.49
N GLY A 452 -2.69 -2.29 30.67
CA GLY A 452 -4.04 -2.10 31.16
C GLY A 452 -4.30 -0.76 31.86
N LYS A 453 -3.39 0.22 31.73
CA LYS A 453 -3.56 1.53 32.39
C LYS A 453 -4.28 2.57 31.54
N VAL A 454 -4.11 2.54 30.22
CA VAL A 454 -4.73 3.53 29.32
C VAL A 454 -5.73 2.88 28.39
N LEU A 455 -6.92 3.48 28.29
CA LEU A 455 -7.98 3.15 27.33
C LEU A 455 -8.07 4.25 26.27
N PHE A 456 -7.89 3.87 25.01
CA PHE A 456 -8.14 4.72 23.86
C PHE A 456 -9.54 4.46 23.34
N ALA A 457 -10.41 5.47 23.40
CA ALA A 457 -11.79 5.36 22.95
C ALA A 457 -12.14 6.44 21.93
N VAL A 458 -12.80 6.04 20.83
CA VAL A 458 -13.31 6.99 19.84
C VAL A 458 -14.76 7.31 20.14
N ALA A 459 -15.08 8.59 20.31
CA ALA A 459 -16.43 9.08 20.57
C ALA A 459 -16.94 9.93 19.40
N LYS A 460 -18.26 9.96 19.22
CA LYS A 460 -18.95 10.81 18.25
C LYS A 460 -20.03 11.61 18.97
N ASP A 461 -20.10 12.91 18.67
CA ASP A 461 -21.20 13.76 19.10
C ASP A 461 -22.50 13.35 18.38
N LEU A 462 -23.60 13.26 19.12
CA LEU A 462 -24.93 12.95 18.59
C LEU A 462 -25.74 14.20 18.23
N LEU A 463 -25.37 15.36 18.78
CA LEU A 463 -26.06 16.63 18.55
C LEU A 463 -25.46 17.40 17.37
N ASP A 464 -24.17 17.21 17.10
CA ASP A 464 -23.46 17.85 15.99
C ASP A 464 -23.03 16.83 14.90
N SER A 465 -22.90 17.33 13.68
CA SER A 465 -22.37 16.62 12.51
C SER A 465 -20.83 16.57 12.47
N SER A 466 -20.18 16.94 13.57
CA SER A 466 -18.73 16.98 13.69
C SER A 466 -18.09 15.59 13.51
N PRO A 467 -16.82 15.53 13.05
CA PRO A 467 -16.07 14.28 13.03
C PRO A 467 -16.00 13.63 14.42
N ASN A 468 -15.95 12.30 14.45
CA ASN A 468 -15.59 11.58 15.67
C ASN A 468 -14.14 11.93 16.10
N PHE A 469 -13.87 11.77 17.38
CA PHE A 469 -12.62 12.16 18.00
C PHE A 469 -12.10 11.08 18.95
N LEU A 470 -10.81 11.15 19.28
CA LEU A 470 -10.13 10.19 20.13
C LEU A 470 -9.98 10.75 21.55
N LEU A 471 -10.22 9.90 22.54
CA LEU A 471 -10.02 10.14 23.96
C LEU A 471 -9.07 9.09 24.53
N ALA A 472 -8.14 9.52 25.37
CA ALA A 472 -7.33 8.63 26.20
C ALA A 472 -7.78 8.76 27.66
N TYR A 473 -8.18 7.64 28.25
CA TYR A 473 -8.59 7.54 29.64
C TYR A 473 -7.56 6.79 30.48
N ASP A 474 -7.36 7.23 31.70
CA ASP A 474 -6.69 6.41 32.71
C ASP A 474 -7.71 5.42 33.31
N LEU A 475 -7.45 4.13 33.11
CA LEU A 475 -8.26 3.03 33.62
C LEU A 475 -8.15 2.88 35.15
N CYS A 476 -7.13 3.45 35.78
CA CYS A 476 -6.97 3.41 37.24
C CYS A 476 -7.81 4.49 37.95
N SER A 477 -7.88 5.69 37.39
CA SER A 477 -8.56 6.85 38.01
C SER A 477 -9.88 7.24 37.36
N GLY A 478 -10.16 6.79 36.13
CA GLY A 478 -11.37 7.13 35.40
C GLY A 478 -11.32 8.46 34.64
N ILE A 479 -10.19 9.19 34.71
CA ILE A 479 -10.08 10.54 34.14
C ILE A 479 -9.59 10.54 32.68
N ILE A 480 -9.92 11.60 31.93
CA ILE A 480 -9.36 11.84 30.60
C ILE A 480 -7.94 12.38 30.75
N LEU A 481 -6.97 11.70 30.13
CA LEU A 481 -5.58 12.13 30.05
C LEU A 481 -5.39 13.18 28.95
N TRP A 482 -5.93 12.92 27.76
CA TRP A 482 -5.88 13.84 26.62
C TRP A 482 -6.97 13.52 25.58
N GLU A 483 -7.24 14.48 24.70
CA GLU A 483 -8.18 14.36 23.57
C GLU A 483 -7.54 14.82 22.26
N GLU A 484 -7.91 14.19 21.13
CA GLU A 484 -7.52 14.61 19.78
C GLU A 484 -8.76 14.68 18.87
N ARG A 485 -8.98 15.86 18.27
CA ARG A 485 -10.10 16.13 17.34
C ARG A 485 -9.60 16.25 15.89
N PRO A 486 -9.59 15.16 15.12
CA PRO A 486 -9.15 15.19 13.73
C PRO A 486 -10.16 15.92 12.83
N ARG A 487 -9.67 16.49 11.72
CA ARG A 487 -10.50 17.20 10.71
C ARG A 487 -11.52 16.32 9.99
N SER A 488 -11.34 15.00 10.03
CA SER A 488 -12.14 14.02 9.33
C SER A 488 -12.28 12.77 10.20
N SER A 489 -13.42 12.08 10.09
CA SER A 489 -13.72 10.98 10.99
C SER A 489 -12.68 9.86 10.93
N ILE A 490 -12.26 9.37 12.08
CA ILE A 490 -11.49 8.15 12.30
C ILE A 490 -12.29 6.96 11.78
N THR A 491 -11.60 6.13 10.99
CA THR A 491 -12.19 5.01 10.26
C THR A 491 -11.60 3.66 10.67
N ALA A 492 -10.33 3.66 11.08
CA ALA A 492 -9.62 2.52 11.64
C ALA A 492 -8.64 3.01 12.72
N MET A 493 -8.40 2.17 13.73
CA MET A 493 -7.50 2.47 14.83
C MET A 493 -6.90 1.18 15.37
N GLU A 494 -5.61 1.18 15.65
CA GLU A 494 -4.89 0.05 16.23
C GLU A 494 -3.77 0.55 17.13
N LEU A 495 -3.48 -0.20 18.21
CA LEU A 495 -2.37 0.12 19.11
C LEU A 495 -1.16 -0.72 18.72
N ASP A 496 -0.02 -0.07 18.53
CA ASP A 496 1.26 -0.75 18.43
C ASP A 496 1.89 -0.83 19.82
N TYR A 497 1.90 -2.05 20.38
CA TYR A 497 2.35 -2.29 21.75
C TYR A 497 3.87 -2.15 21.95
N GLU A 498 4.66 -2.29 20.89
CA GLU A 498 6.12 -2.25 20.99
C GLU A 498 6.66 -0.83 20.93
N SER A 499 5.98 0.01 20.15
CA SER A 499 6.34 1.42 20.07
C SER A 499 5.51 2.32 21.00
N GLU A 500 4.54 1.73 21.71
CA GLU A 500 3.61 2.39 22.62
C GLU A 500 2.85 3.54 21.94
N ARG A 501 2.37 3.28 20.70
CA ARG A 501 1.67 4.29 19.90
C ARG A 501 0.30 3.84 19.46
N ILE A 502 -0.65 4.75 19.62
CA ILE A 502 -1.97 4.62 19.02
C ILE A 502 -1.91 5.18 17.59
N ILE A 503 -2.27 4.33 16.63
CA ILE A 503 -2.25 4.64 15.21
C ILE A 503 -3.69 4.64 14.71
N PHE A 504 -4.11 5.73 14.09
CA PHE A 504 -5.44 5.82 13.52
C PHE A 504 -5.42 6.43 12.11
N ALA A 505 -6.39 6.01 11.30
CA ALA A 505 -6.59 6.52 9.96
C ALA A 505 -7.95 7.20 9.83
N THR A 506 -7.96 8.34 9.15
CA THR A 506 -9.14 9.17 8.93
C THR A 506 -9.68 9.00 7.52
N ARG A 507 -10.96 9.34 7.33
CA ARG A 507 -11.67 9.18 6.05
C ARG A 507 -11.05 9.94 4.87
N ASP A 508 -10.32 11.02 5.13
CA ASP A 508 -9.58 11.83 4.15
C ASP A 508 -8.23 11.22 3.73
N GLY A 509 -7.85 10.05 4.26
CA GLY A 509 -6.58 9.39 3.95
C GLY A 509 -5.40 9.85 4.81
N THR A 510 -5.64 10.63 5.88
CA THR A 510 -4.58 10.95 6.84
C THR A 510 -4.39 9.78 7.82
N ILE A 511 -3.14 9.38 8.06
CA ILE A 511 -2.76 8.39 9.09
C ILE A 511 -1.95 9.14 10.15
N GLN A 512 -2.33 9.02 11.41
CA GLN A 512 -1.63 9.67 12.52
C GLN A 512 -1.15 8.63 13.54
N GLY A 513 0.01 8.90 14.13
CA GLY A 513 0.57 8.13 15.24
C GLY A 513 0.82 9.04 16.44
N TRP A 514 0.30 8.63 17.60
CA TRP A 514 0.38 9.37 18.85
C TRP A 514 0.97 8.48 19.94
N ASN A 515 1.83 9.05 20.78
CA ASN A 515 2.27 8.39 21.99
C ASN A 515 1.12 8.28 23.01
N THR A 516 1.25 7.36 23.96
CA THR A 516 0.31 7.22 25.08
C THR A 516 0.15 8.51 25.90
N ASP A 517 1.17 9.36 25.94
CA ASP A 517 1.17 10.65 26.65
C ASP A 517 0.48 11.79 25.88
N GLY A 518 -0.02 11.54 24.66
CA GLY A 518 -0.72 12.54 23.85
C GLY A 518 0.20 13.37 22.95
N GLU A 519 1.47 13.00 22.81
CA GLU A 519 2.38 13.63 21.84
C GLU A 519 2.19 13.03 20.44
N LYS A 520 1.89 13.88 19.45
CA LYS A 520 1.82 13.49 18.04
C LYS A 520 3.21 13.26 17.44
N LYS A 521 3.51 12.04 17.00
CA LYS A 521 4.80 11.69 16.38
C LYS A 521 4.82 11.86 14.87
N PHE A 522 3.77 11.45 14.18
CA PHE A 522 3.70 11.60 12.73
C PHE A 522 2.27 11.83 12.24
N ALA A 523 2.17 12.51 11.10
CA ALA A 523 0.97 12.56 10.27
C ALA A 523 1.36 12.35 8.81
N ILE A 524 0.79 11.31 8.21
CA ILE A 524 1.04 10.90 6.84
C ILE A 524 -0.19 11.25 6.04
N HIS A 525 -0.04 12.04 4.98
CA HIS A 525 -1.13 12.27 4.05
C HIS A 525 -1.04 11.25 2.92
N TYR A 526 -1.87 10.21 2.99
CA TYR A 526 -1.94 9.16 1.99
C TYR A 526 -3.02 9.51 0.97
N TRP A 527 -2.59 9.97 -0.21
CA TRP A 527 -3.45 10.40 -1.32
C TRP A 527 -4.23 9.26 -2.00
N ALA A 528 -4.14 8.04 -1.45
CA ALA A 528 -4.92 6.91 -1.94
C ALA A 528 -6.22 6.78 -1.13
N SER A 529 -7.08 5.87 -1.55
CA SER A 529 -8.43 5.72 -1.01
C SER A 529 -8.47 5.63 0.53
N ARG A 530 -9.66 5.85 1.11
CA ARG A 530 -9.96 5.69 2.54
C ARG A 530 -9.36 4.38 3.08
N VAL A 531 -8.46 4.48 4.06
CA VAL A 531 -7.98 3.34 4.84
C VAL A 531 -9.06 2.96 5.84
N ASP A 532 -9.48 1.70 5.88
CA ASP A 532 -10.51 1.21 6.80
C ASP A 532 -10.06 0.02 7.66
N ARG A 533 -8.81 -0.42 7.47
CA ARG A 533 -8.17 -1.46 8.28
C ARG A 533 -6.72 -1.10 8.58
N ILE A 534 -6.31 -1.34 9.82
CA ILE A 534 -4.94 -1.22 10.33
C ILE A 534 -4.65 -2.48 11.14
N ILE A 535 -3.48 -3.09 10.95
CA ILE A 535 -2.97 -4.17 11.81
C ILE A 535 -1.52 -3.85 12.17
N THR A 536 -1.14 -4.06 13.42
CA THR A 536 0.22 -3.87 13.95
C THR A 536 0.94 -5.21 14.13
N SER A 537 2.27 -5.17 14.25
CA SER A 537 3.16 -6.32 14.47
C SER A 537 4.20 -5.95 15.53
N LYS A 538 4.82 -6.98 16.15
CA LYS A 538 5.85 -6.82 17.18
C LYS A 538 7.16 -6.17 16.71
N ASN A 539 7.33 -5.84 15.44
CA ASN A 539 8.54 -5.17 14.95
C ASN A 539 8.33 -3.65 14.76
N SER A 540 7.39 -3.06 15.50
CA SER A 540 6.95 -1.67 15.34
C SER A 540 6.60 -1.34 13.88
N ILE A 541 5.88 -2.26 13.25
CA ILE A 541 5.42 -2.15 11.86
C ILE A 541 3.91 -2.23 11.87
N PHE A 542 3.29 -1.46 10.98
CA PHE A 542 1.85 -1.56 10.75
C PHE A 542 1.50 -1.64 9.26
N LEU A 543 0.45 -2.40 8.98
CA LEU A 543 -0.13 -2.60 7.66
C LEU A 543 -1.43 -1.82 7.56
N THR A 544 -1.62 -1.09 6.46
CA THR A 544 -2.88 -0.44 6.13
C THR A 544 -3.41 -0.93 4.79
N TRP A 545 -4.71 -1.17 4.70
CA TRP A 545 -5.38 -1.43 3.42
C TRP A 545 -6.83 -0.94 3.46
N ASN A 546 -7.49 -1.07 2.32
CA ASN A 546 -8.91 -0.81 2.16
C ASN A 546 -9.62 -2.13 1.82
N SER A 547 -10.59 -2.54 2.63
CA SER A 547 -11.42 -3.72 2.36
C SER A 547 -12.59 -3.42 1.42
N ALA A 548 -12.96 -2.13 1.26
CA ALA A 548 -13.92 -1.73 0.25
C ALA A 548 -13.27 -1.88 -1.13
N GLU A 549 -13.98 -2.55 -2.05
CA GLU A 549 -13.61 -2.96 -3.42
C GLU A 549 -13.15 -1.84 -4.38
N LYS A 550 -12.75 -0.68 -3.85
CA LYS A 550 -12.28 0.50 -4.57
C LYS A 550 -10.76 0.56 -4.68
N ASP A 551 -10.02 -0.12 -3.81
CA ASP A 551 -8.56 -0.06 -3.77
C ASP A 551 -7.93 -1.44 -3.56
N ARG A 552 -6.96 -1.77 -4.42
CA ARG A 552 -6.29 -3.08 -4.50
C ARG A 552 -4.92 -3.06 -3.84
N CYS A 553 -4.69 -2.10 -2.94
CA CYS A 553 -3.37 -1.84 -2.41
C CYS A 553 -3.35 -1.95 -0.90
N MET A 554 -2.24 -2.50 -0.43
CA MET A 554 -1.83 -2.48 0.95
C MET A 554 -0.48 -1.78 1.07
N THR A 555 -0.24 -1.14 2.21
CA THR A 555 0.99 -0.39 2.45
C THR A 555 1.52 -0.72 3.85
N LEU A 556 2.81 -0.99 3.93
CA LEU A 556 3.54 -1.31 5.15
C LEU A 556 4.34 -0.10 5.60
N TRP A 557 4.29 0.20 6.88
CA TRP A 557 4.81 1.42 7.48
C TRP A 557 5.62 1.12 8.73
N ASN A 558 6.58 1.99 9.03
CA ASN A 558 7.28 2.01 10.31
C ASN A 558 6.43 2.78 11.33
N ALA A 559 6.04 2.14 12.43
CA ALA A 559 5.26 2.73 13.51
C ALA A 559 6.06 3.77 14.33
N ASN A 560 7.39 3.77 14.24
CA ASN A 560 8.24 4.76 14.89
C ASN A 560 8.24 6.12 14.22
N GLU A 561 8.51 6.13 12.91
CA GLU A 561 8.74 7.37 12.16
C GLU A 561 7.56 7.72 11.24
N GLY A 562 6.60 6.82 11.05
CA GLY A 562 5.54 6.98 10.05
C GLY A 562 6.05 6.91 8.61
N HIS A 563 7.24 6.36 8.36
CA HIS A 563 7.78 6.23 7.02
C HIS A 563 7.32 4.95 6.33
N ARG A 564 7.09 5.05 5.02
CA ARG A 564 6.55 3.97 4.17
C ARG A 564 7.65 2.99 3.80
N LEU A 565 7.60 1.77 4.34
CA LEU A 565 8.56 0.70 4.07
C LEU A 565 8.36 0.12 2.68
N ALA A 566 7.17 -0.42 2.40
CA ALA A 566 6.86 -1.05 1.14
C ALA A 566 5.37 -0.91 0.79
N THR A 567 5.06 -0.97 -0.50
CA THR A 567 3.69 -0.93 -1.01
C THR A 567 3.47 -2.18 -1.86
N PHE A 568 2.29 -2.78 -1.78
CA PHE A 568 1.89 -3.87 -2.67
C PHE A 568 0.53 -3.59 -3.27
N THR A 569 0.45 -3.63 -4.60
CA THR A 569 -0.79 -3.51 -5.35
C THR A 569 -1.06 -4.80 -6.11
N ALA A 570 -2.17 -5.46 -5.77
CA ALA A 570 -2.62 -6.68 -6.39
C ALA A 570 -3.43 -6.41 -7.67
N ASP A 571 -3.54 -7.43 -8.54
CA ASP A 571 -4.41 -7.33 -9.73
C ASP A 571 -5.91 -7.49 -9.38
N PHE A 572 -6.22 -7.98 -8.18
CA PHE A 572 -7.59 -8.24 -7.67
C PHE A 572 -7.85 -7.47 -6.36
N ASN A 573 -9.11 -7.27 -5.99
CA ASN A 573 -9.50 -6.61 -4.75
C ASN A 573 -9.11 -7.43 -3.52
N ILE A 574 -8.54 -6.75 -2.53
CA ILE A 574 -8.10 -7.34 -1.26
C ILE A 574 -9.27 -7.25 -0.28
N LEU A 575 -9.72 -8.39 0.25
CA LEU A 575 -10.83 -8.42 1.19
C LEU A 575 -10.33 -8.37 2.64
N GLN A 576 -9.38 -9.24 2.96
CA GLN A 576 -8.82 -9.37 4.30
C GLN A 576 -7.33 -9.65 4.23
N CYS A 577 -6.59 -9.15 5.22
CA CYS A 577 -5.17 -9.36 5.41
C CYS A 577 -4.90 -9.89 6.82
N ALA A 578 -3.85 -10.70 6.96
CA ALA A 578 -3.27 -11.13 8.22
C ALA A 578 -1.76 -10.85 8.18
N LEU A 579 -1.28 -10.01 9.10
CA LEU A 579 0.15 -9.70 9.27
C LEU A 579 0.76 -10.70 10.26
N SER A 580 1.92 -11.24 9.95
CA SER A 580 2.68 -12.10 10.87
C SER A 580 3.23 -11.31 12.05
N GLU A 581 3.50 -11.97 13.18
CA GLU A 581 4.03 -11.28 14.36
C GLU A 581 5.39 -10.60 14.09
N ASP A 582 6.23 -11.21 13.24
CA ASP A 582 7.53 -10.67 12.81
C ASP A 582 7.43 -9.54 11.76
N GLY A 583 6.23 -9.22 11.27
CA GLY A 583 5.98 -8.13 10.33
C GLY A 583 6.55 -8.35 8.91
N ASN A 584 7.15 -9.51 8.63
CA ASN A 584 7.76 -9.80 7.34
C ASN A 584 6.80 -10.50 6.38
N SER A 585 5.78 -11.20 6.87
CA SER A 585 4.85 -11.98 6.05
C SER A 585 3.43 -11.43 6.15
N ILE A 586 2.77 -11.25 5.00
CA ILE A 586 1.38 -10.83 4.93
C ILE A 586 0.63 -11.84 4.09
N ALA A 587 -0.34 -12.51 4.70
CA ALA A 587 -1.28 -13.37 4.00
C ALA A 587 -2.57 -12.60 3.75
N PHE A 588 -3.21 -12.79 2.60
CA PHE A 588 -4.42 -12.04 2.26
C PHE A 588 -5.34 -12.81 1.32
N ILE A 589 -6.60 -12.43 1.37
CA ILE A 589 -7.68 -12.96 0.55
C ILE A 589 -7.98 -11.99 -0.58
N LEU A 590 -8.27 -12.55 -1.75
CA LEU A 590 -8.63 -11.81 -2.95
C LEU A 590 -10.03 -12.18 -3.41
N GLN A 591 -10.76 -11.18 -3.89
CA GLN A 591 -12.07 -11.38 -4.49
C GLN A 591 -11.99 -12.34 -5.68
N GLY A 592 -12.88 -13.34 -5.72
CA GLY A 592 -12.95 -14.31 -6.82
C GLY A 592 -11.81 -15.32 -6.85
N LYS A 593 -11.11 -15.53 -5.72
CA LYS A 593 -10.03 -16.52 -5.60
C LYS A 593 -10.27 -17.48 -4.43
N ALA A 594 -10.20 -18.77 -4.74
CA ALA A 594 -10.30 -19.85 -3.76
C ALA A 594 -9.00 -20.12 -2.99
N LEU A 595 -7.86 -19.58 -3.47
CA LEU A 595 -6.56 -19.74 -2.84
C LEU A 595 -6.13 -18.42 -2.19
N PRO A 596 -5.59 -18.45 -0.96
CA PRO A 596 -5.00 -17.27 -0.36
C PRO A 596 -3.72 -16.88 -1.09
N ALA A 597 -3.36 -15.61 -0.97
CA ALA A 597 -2.08 -15.09 -1.43
C ALA A 597 -1.18 -14.75 -0.23
N LEU A 598 0.13 -14.78 -0.47
CA LEU A 598 1.15 -14.50 0.53
C LEU A 598 2.19 -13.57 -0.09
N ILE A 599 2.54 -12.50 0.63
CA ILE A 599 3.70 -11.68 0.30
C ILE A 599 4.69 -11.71 1.47
N LYS A 600 5.99 -11.81 1.16
CA LYS A 600 7.07 -11.74 2.15
C LYS A 600 7.98 -10.56 1.85
N LEU A 601 8.24 -9.71 2.83
CA LEU A 601 9.16 -8.59 2.72
C LEU A 601 10.59 -9.11 2.64
N GLN A 602 11.34 -8.60 1.66
CA GLN A 602 12.76 -8.86 1.49
C GLN A 602 13.50 -7.56 1.77
N ASN A 603 14.32 -7.55 2.82
CA ASN A 603 15.16 -6.43 3.21
C ASN A 603 16.64 -6.87 3.18
N GLN A 604 17.50 -6.08 2.55
CA GLN A 604 18.96 -6.29 2.61
C GLN A 604 19.59 -5.90 3.96
N ASN A 605 18.83 -5.28 4.87
CA ASN A 605 19.38 -4.72 6.12
C ASN A 605 19.38 -5.68 7.32
N GLN A 606 19.07 -6.98 7.16
CA GLN A 606 19.20 -7.94 8.26
C GLN A 606 20.66 -8.38 8.53
N GLU A 607 21.63 -7.97 7.71
CA GLU A 607 23.07 -8.27 7.94
C GLU A 607 23.88 -7.07 8.49
N LYS A 608 23.23 -5.98 8.88
CA LYS A 608 23.89 -4.85 9.57
C LYS A 608 23.06 -4.38 10.75
N ILE A 609 22.97 -5.23 11.78
CA ILE A 609 22.67 -4.82 13.16
C ILE A 609 23.87 -5.22 13.99
#